data_AF-A0A8S0Z9C4-F1
#
_entry.id   AF-A0A8S0Z9C4-F1
#
_cell.length_a   1.000
_cell.length_b   1.000
_cell.length_c   1.000
_cell.angle_alpha   90.00
_cell.angle_beta   90.00
_cell.angle_gamma   90.00
#
_symmetry.space_group_name_H-M   'P 1'
#
loop_
_entity.id
_entity.type
_entity.pdbx_description
1 polymer ?
#
loop_
_entity_poly.entity_id
_entity_poly.type
_entity_poly.pdbx_seq_one_letter_code
_entity_poly.pdbx_strand_id
1 'polypeptide(L)'
;MVNDAQVQSSPNSDGRGDGRTNEKCDVNKNVQLLEYKGILWTCGLREICLTALWLPLGALIFCYVTAAIFQADDVHETHCRVYNVVPSISAITGVSPQRYIWRICIAFHLGPRLLIGSIYYNYHKVRTAYITEEKTRALANKLGEACYWLNFIELFALTGVTYISNRENYFVHEKIFIIFMAASLVHMLCRARVGCIASDIVEPVRTNKLVWTLFYVAIAATIGLIIFFLRHRLLCRPLAFTWFSICEYILATSNMAFHAIVVRDLPLHELRVVCPTSSKTN
;
A
#
# COMPACT_ATOMS: atom_id res chain seq x y z
N MET A 1 42.50 -30.87 23.22
CA MET A 1 43.85 -30.66 22.65
C MET A 1 43.97 -31.55 21.43
N VAL A 2 44.18 -30.90 20.28
CA VAL A 2 44.98 -31.33 19.12
C VAL A 2 44.47 -32.51 18.26
N ASN A 3 44.32 -32.17 16.97
CA ASN A 3 44.05 -32.98 15.78
C ASN A 3 45.11 -34.07 15.54
N ASP A 4 44.85 -35.02 14.63
CA ASP A 4 45.51 -35.00 13.31
C ASP A 4 45.10 -36.18 12.42
N ALA A 5 44.93 -35.84 11.14
CA ALA A 5 44.83 -36.75 10.02
C ALA A 5 46.21 -37.30 9.64
N GLN A 6 46.30 -38.53 9.14
CA GLN A 6 47.33 -38.93 8.17
C GLN A 6 46.91 -40.13 7.33
N VAL A 7 47.51 -40.16 6.14
CA VAL A 7 47.22 -40.87 4.89
C VAL A 7 48.40 -41.78 4.55
N GLN A 8 48.13 -42.90 3.82
CA GLN A 8 49.05 -43.75 3.00
C GLN A 8 50.05 -44.66 3.75
N SER A 9 50.35 -45.91 3.35
CA SER A 9 50.49 -46.51 2.00
C SER A 9 50.68 -48.06 1.99
N SER A 10 50.18 -48.72 0.91
CA SER A 10 50.79 -49.78 0.04
C SER A 10 51.18 -51.20 0.56
N PRO A 11 51.45 -52.24 -0.30
CA PRO A 11 51.20 -52.47 -1.75
C PRO A 11 50.70 -53.90 -2.15
N ASN A 12 50.69 -54.18 -3.46
CA ASN A 12 50.65 -55.46 -4.22
C ASN A 12 49.26 -55.94 -4.68
N SER A 13 49.03 -56.45 -5.90
CA SER A 13 49.84 -56.66 -7.13
C SER A 13 48.91 -57.28 -8.19
N ASP A 14 49.17 -56.99 -9.47
CA ASP A 14 48.88 -57.78 -10.69
C ASP A 14 47.44 -58.22 -11.06
N GLY A 15 47.12 -58.06 -12.36
CA GLY A 15 46.11 -58.89 -13.02
C GLY A 15 45.32 -58.19 -14.13
N ARG A 16 45.88 -58.21 -15.34
CA ARG A 16 45.28 -57.75 -16.61
C ARG A 16 44.37 -58.86 -17.18
N GLY A 17 43.17 -58.53 -17.70
CA GLY A 17 42.48 -59.42 -18.66
C GLY A 17 40.94 -59.41 -18.68
N ASP A 18 40.40 -58.67 -19.65
CA ASP A 18 39.44 -59.11 -20.69
C ASP A 18 38.03 -59.68 -20.37
N GLY A 19 37.07 -59.34 -21.25
CA GLY A 19 35.98 -60.26 -21.62
C GLY A 19 34.59 -60.07 -21.01
N ARG A 20 33.71 -59.38 -21.75
CA ARG A 20 32.24 -59.31 -21.63
C ARG A 20 31.54 -60.65 -21.31
N THR A 21 30.44 -60.64 -20.53
CA THR A 21 29.03 -60.72 -21.01
C THR A 21 28.00 -61.01 -19.90
N ASN A 22 26.96 -60.16 -19.86
CA ASN A 22 25.54 -60.37 -19.49
C ASN A 22 25.13 -61.37 -18.39
N GLU A 23 24.58 -60.83 -17.30
CA GLU A 23 23.32 -61.32 -16.77
C GLU A 23 22.35 -60.16 -16.49
N LYS A 24 21.11 -60.37 -16.93
CA LYS A 24 20.00 -59.40 -16.98
C LYS A 24 19.62 -58.91 -15.59
N CYS A 25 19.51 -57.60 -15.42
CA CYS A 25 18.49 -57.03 -14.54
C CYS A 25 17.51 -56.27 -15.42
N ASP A 26 16.53 -57.01 -15.94
CA ASP A 26 15.31 -56.46 -16.52
C ASP A 26 14.56 -55.72 -15.42
N VAL A 27 14.84 -54.43 -15.27
CA VAL A 27 13.92 -53.50 -14.64
C VAL A 27 13.44 -52.58 -15.73
N ASN A 28 12.46 -53.08 -16.48
CA ASN A 28 11.56 -52.27 -17.28
C ASN A 28 10.74 -51.37 -16.33
N LYS A 29 11.39 -50.39 -15.71
CA LYS A 29 10.70 -49.26 -15.13
C LYS A 29 10.47 -48.32 -16.31
N ASN A 30 9.26 -48.42 -16.88
CA ASN A 30 8.61 -47.27 -17.47
C ASN A 30 8.73 -46.14 -16.44
N VAL A 31 9.75 -45.30 -16.56
CA VAL A 31 9.86 -44.08 -15.76
C VAL A 31 8.73 -43.22 -16.25
N GLN A 32 7.62 -43.23 -15.52
CA GLN A 32 6.53 -42.31 -15.76
C GLN A 32 7.10 -40.91 -15.57
N LEU A 33 7.29 -40.21 -16.69
CA LEU A 33 7.65 -38.82 -16.72
C LEU A 33 6.44 -38.05 -16.17
N LEU A 34 6.49 -37.65 -14.91
CA LEU A 34 5.43 -36.86 -14.27
C LEU A 34 5.51 -35.42 -14.80
N GLU A 35 4.75 -35.15 -15.86
CA GLU A 35 4.57 -33.82 -16.41
C GLU A 35 3.54 -33.05 -15.55
N TYR A 36 4.00 -32.31 -14.54
CA TYR A 36 3.14 -31.47 -13.71
C TYR A 36 2.86 -30.13 -14.40
N LYS A 37 1.71 -30.01 -15.10
CA LYS A 37 1.19 -28.74 -15.63
C LYS A 37 -0.18 -28.44 -15.03
N GLY A 38 -0.25 -27.46 -14.13
CA GLY A 38 -1.52 -26.94 -13.63
C GLY A 38 -1.36 -25.61 -12.90
N ILE A 39 -1.94 -24.55 -13.46
CA ILE A 39 -2.17 -23.30 -12.73
C ILE A 39 -3.38 -23.55 -11.82
N LEU A 40 -3.21 -23.41 -10.50
CA LEU A 40 -4.28 -23.72 -9.55
C LEU A 40 -5.31 -22.57 -9.47
N TRP A 41 -4.82 -21.35 -9.46
CA TRP A 41 -5.65 -20.14 -9.38
C TRP A 41 -4.91 -18.94 -9.96
N THR A 42 -5.63 -18.09 -10.68
CA THR A 42 -5.14 -16.79 -11.15
C THR A 42 -6.10 -15.70 -10.73
N CYS A 43 -5.54 -14.54 -10.39
CA CYS A 43 -6.34 -13.35 -10.18
C CYS A 43 -5.58 -12.12 -10.65
N GLY A 44 -6.32 -11.17 -11.22
CA GLY A 44 -5.77 -9.89 -11.60
C GLY A 44 -5.42 -9.09 -10.36
N LEU A 45 -4.15 -8.73 -10.23
CA LEU A 45 -3.64 -8.01 -9.05
C LEU A 45 -4.31 -6.64 -8.92
N ARG A 46 -4.61 -6.01 -10.06
CA ARG A 46 -5.28 -4.72 -10.14
C ARG A 46 -6.68 -4.77 -9.52
N GLU A 47 -7.44 -5.81 -9.81
CA GLU A 47 -8.81 -6.02 -9.34
C GLU A 47 -8.85 -6.24 -7.83
N ILE A 48 -7.92 -7.05 -7.31
CA ILE A 48 -7.75 -7.25 -5.85
C ILE A 48 -7.42 -5.92 -5.18
N CYS A 49 -6.43 -5.20 -5.70
CA CYS A 49 -6.00 -3.91 -5.15
C CYS A 49 -7.11 -2.86 -5.18
N LEU A 50 -7.87 -2.75 -6.28
CA LEU A 50 -9.02 -1.86 -6.38
C LEU A 50 -10.11 -2.24 -5.39
N THR A 51 -10.43 -3.52 -5.27
CA THR A 51 -11.45 -4.01 -4.31
C THR A 51 -11.03 -3.69 -2.88
N ALA A 52 -9.77 -3.91 -2.52
CA ALA A 52 -9.24 -3.56 -1.21
C ALA A 52 -9.29 -2.05 -0.93
N LEU A 53 -9.08 -1.22 -1.95
CA LEU A 53 -9.16 0.25 -1.84
C LEU A 53 -10.60 0.76 -1.60
N TRP A 54 -11.62 0.03 -2.06
CA TRP A 54 -13.03 0.38 -1.80
C TRP A 54 -13.48 0.03 -0.38
N LEU A 55 -12.78 -0.89 0.30
CA LEU A 55 -13.16 -1.37 1.63
C LEU A 55 -13.16 -0.24 2.68
N PRO A 56 -12.11 0.61 2.82
CA PRO A 56 -12.15 1.76 3.71
C PRO A 56 -13.26 2.76 3.39
N LEU A 57 -13.59 2.98 2.12
CA LEU A 57 -14.68 3.89 1.76
C LEU A 57 -16.04 3.34 2.22
N GLY A 58 -16.28 2.05 1.99
CA GLY A 58 -17.49 1.38 2.48
C GLY A 58 -17.60 1.42 4.00
N ALA A 59 -16.48 1.17 4.69
CA ALA A 59 -16.40 1.29 6.14
C ALA A 59 -16.68 2.72 6.63
N LEU A 60 -16.13 3.73 5.96
CA LEU A 60 -16.37 5.14 6.32
C LEU A 60 -17.85 5.51 6.22
N ILE A 61 -18.51 5.12 5.12
CA ILE A 61 -19.95 5.36 4.93
C ILE A 61 -20.76 4.64 6.00
N PHE A 62 -20.43 3.36 6.27
CA PHE A 62 -21.08 2.59 7.33
C PHE A 62 -20.92 3.25 8.70
N CYS A 63 -19.70 3.65 9.07
CA CYS A 63 -19.42 4.32 10.33
C CYS A 63 -20.18 5.65 10.43
N TYR A 64 -20.22 6.44 9.36
CA TYR A 64 -20.95 7.70 9.31
C TYR A 64 -22.45 7.49 9.56
N VAL A 65 -23.09 6.62 8.77
CA VAL A 65 -24.54 6.39 8.85
C VAL A 65 -24.92 5.82 10.21
N THR A 66 -24.21 4.79 10.68
CA THR A 66 -24.56 4.15 11.96
C THR A 66 -24.28 5.06 13.14
N ALA A 67 -23.18 5.81 13.15
CA ALA A 67 -22.88 6.73 14.24
C ALA A 67 -23.86 7.92 14.26
N ALA A 68 -24.27 8.43 13.09
CA ALA A 68 -25.25 9.51 13.00
C ALA A 68 -26.65 9.08 13.49
N ILE A 69 -27.05 7.82 13.28
CA ILE A 69 -28.37 7.31 13.72
C ILE A 69 -28.36 6.93 15.19
N PHE A 70 -27.35 6.19 15.64
CA PHE A 70 -27.38 5.56 16.96
C PHE A 70 -26.59 6.31 18.03
N GLN A 71 -25.66 7.20 17.65
CA GLN A 71 -24.68 7.82 18.55
C GLN A 71 -24.44 9.29 18.19
N ALA A 72 -25.51 10.02 17.81
CA ALA A 72 -25.42 11.40 17.35
C ALA A 72 -24.77 12.31 18.40
N ASP A 73 -25.17 12.22 19.67
CA ASP A 73 -24.63 13.09 20.73
C ASP A 73 -23.12 12.89 20.91
N ASP A 74 -22.67 11.64 20.88
CA ASP A 74 -21.28 11.23 21.00
C ASP A 74 -20.37 11.79 19.89
N VAL A 75 -20.85 11.80 18.64
CA VAL A 75 -20.03 12.19 17.48
C VAL A 75 -20.06 13.69 17.20
N HIS A 76 -21.07 14.40 17.69
CA HIS A 76 -21.16 15.85 17.59
C HIS A 76 -20.57 16.59 18.79
N GLU A 77 -20.28 15.90 19.89
CA GLU A 77 -19.66 16.51 21.06
C GLU A 77 -18.24 17.00 20.72
N THR A 78 -18.01 18.30 20.89
CA THR A 78 -16.69 18.92 20.75
C THR A 78 -16.36 19.78 21.97
N HIS A 79 -15.09 20.16 22.10
CA HIS A 79 -14.59 20.99 23.21
C HIS A 79 -15.44 22.25 23.46
N CYS A 80 -15.84 22.95 22.39
CA CYS A 80 -16.63 24.19 22.51
C CYS A 80 -18.13 23.95 22.78
N ARG A 81 -18.63 22.71 22.67
CA ARG A 81 -20.05 22.36 22.84
C ARG A 81 -21.02 23.28 22.07
N VAL A 82 -20.65 23.61 20.84
CA VAL A 82 -21.45 24.43 19.93
C VAL A 82 -22.15 23.58 18.88
N TYR A 83 -23.22 24.11 18.31
CA TYR A 83 -24.00 23.42 17.28
C TYR A 83 -23.16 23.04 16.05
N ASN A 84 -23.21 21.77 15.67
CA ASN A 84 -22.55 21.17 14.50
C ASN A 84 -23.46 20.10 13.89
N VAL A 85 -23.34 19.90 12.57
CA VAL A 85 -24.19 18.98 11.79
C VAL A 85 -23.40 17.81 11.21
N VAL A 86 -22.13 18.04 10.84
CA VAL A 86 -21.28 16.99 10.27
C VAL A 86 -20.19 16.65 11.27
N PRO A 87 -20.14 15.40 11.78
CA PRO A 87 -19.08 14.94 12.67
C PRO A 87 -17.80 14.64 11.87
N SER A 88 -16.64 14.76 12.52
CA SER A 88 -15.35 14.44 11.92
C SER A 88 -15.18 12.93 11.72
N ILE A 89 -14.30 12.54 10.79
CA ILE A 89 -13.94 11.13 10.53
C ILE A 89 -13.44 10.48 11.81
N SER A 90 -12.56 11.16 12.55
CA SER A 90 -12.03 10.65 13.81
C SER A 90 -13.10 10.48 14.89
N ALA A 91 -14.19 11.25 14.87
CA ALA A 91 -15.30 11.08 15.79
C ALA A 91 -16.11 9.82 15.45
N ILE A 92 -16.54 9.65 14.20
CA ILE A 92 -17.36 8.50 13.76
C ILE A 92 -16.59 7.18 13.76
N THR A 93 -15.28 7.21 13.55
CA THR A 93 -14.40 6.03 13.63
C THR A 93 -13.83 5.83 15.04
N GLY A 94 -14.05 6.79 15.94
CA GLY A 94 -13.64 6.74 17.34
C GLY A 94 -14.68 6.11 18.26
N VAL A 95 -15.93 5.97 17.85
CA VAL A 95 -17.00 5.38 18.67
C VAL A 95 -17.12 3.86 18.47
N SER A 96 -17.54 3.14 19.51
CA SER A 96 -17.81 1.70 19.43
C SER A 96 -19.28 1.45 19.06
N PRO A 97 -19.59 0.49 18.16
CA PRO A 97 -18.69 -0.54 17.59
C PRO A 97 -17.93 -0.14 16.30
N GLN A 98 -18.18 1.03 15.72
CA GLN A 98 -17.66 1.51 14.43
C GLN A 98 -16.13 1.47 14.37
N ARG A 99 -15.47 1.78 15.50
CA ARG A 99 -14.02 1.72 15.67
C ARG A 99 -13.43 0.37 15.28
N TYR A 100 -14.09 -0.74 15.65
CA TYR A 100 -13.59 -2.07 15.33
C TYR A 100 -13.68 -2.37 13.84
N ILE A 101 -14.81 -2.02 13.22
CA ILE A 101 -15.03 -2.19 11.79
C ILE A 101 -14.00 -1.38 11.00
N TRP A 102 -13.81 -0.11 11.37
CA TRP A 102 -12.80 0.76 10.78
C TRP A 102 -11.38 0.17 10.88
N ARG A 103 -10.96 -0.27 12.08
CA ARG A 103 -9.64 -0.87 12.32
C ARG A 103 -9.41 -2.14 11.49
N ILE A 104 -10.41 -3.02 11.39
CA ILE A 104 -10.34 -4.24 10.58
C ILE A 104 -10.18 -3.89 9.09
N CYS A 105 -10.99 -2.97 8.58
CA CYS A 105 -10.92 -2.55 7.18
C CYS A 105 -9.56 -1.91 6.83
N ILE A 106 -9.01 -1.07 7.70
CA ILE A 106 -7.67 -0.49 7.51
C ILE A 106 -6.57 -1.55 7.59
N ALA A 107 -6.70 -2.56 8.47
CA ALA A 107 -5.75 -3.66 8.55
C ALA A 107 -5.71 -4.49 7.26
N PHE A 108 -6.87 -4.85 6.69
CA PHE A 108 -6.93 -5.56 5.42
C PHE A 108 -6.40 -4.74 4.23
N HIS A 109 -6.57 -3.42 4.30
CA HIS A 109 -6.11 -2.49 3.28
C HIS A 109 -4.58 -2.27 3.31
N LEU A 110 -3.90 -2.57 4.42
CA LEU A 110 -2.46 -2.35 4.62
C LEU A 110 -1.60 -3.13 3.61
N GLY A 111 -1.84 -4.44 3.48
CA GLY A 111 -1.06 -5.33 2.61
C GLY A 111 -1.08 -4.89 1.13
N PRO A 112 -2.27 -4.73 0.52
CA PRO A 112 -2.39 -4.24 -0.85
C PRO A 112 -1.70 -2.89 -1.07
N ARG A 113 -1.82 -1.93 -0.14
CA ARG A 113 -1.16 -0.61 -0.24
C ARG A 113 0.37 -0.69 -0.24
N LEU A 114 0.96 -1.56 0.59
CA LEU A 114 2.41 -1.78 0.58
C LEU A 114 2.86 -2.37 -0.75
N LEU A 115 2.15 -3.38 -1.24
CA LEU A 115 2.45 -4.03 -2.52
C LEU A 115 2.36 -3.05 -3.70
N ILE A 116 1.31 -2.22 -3.76
CA ILE A 116 1.14 -1.19 -4.78
C ILE A 116 2.34 -0.23 -4.77
N GLY A 117 2.78 0.22 -3.59
CA GLY A 117 3.94 1.10 -3.46
C GLY A 117 5.21 0.50 -4.08
N SER A 118 5.50 -0.76 -3.79
CA SER A 118 6.67 -1.46 -4.34
C SER A 118 6.59 -1.67 -5.86
N ILE A 119 5.41 -2.05 -6.38
CA ILE A 119 5.24 -2.24 -7.83
C ILE A 119 5.35 -0.92 -8.57
N TYR A 120 4.74 0.14 -8.02
CA TYR A 120 4.74 1.46 -8.64
C TYR A 120 6.13 2.11 -8.62
N TYR A 121 6.94 1.83 -7.58
CA TYR A 121 8.36 2.19 -7.56
C TYR A 121 9.13 1.53 -8.73
N ASN A 122 8.96 0.22 -8.93
CA ASN A 122 9.60 -0.48 -10.04
C ASN A 122 9.12 0.02 -11.41
N TYR A 123 7.82 0.28 -11.55
CA TYR A 123 7.24 0.88 -12.76
C TYR A 123 7.91 2.23 -13.11
N HIS A 124 8.08 3.10 -12.11
CA HIS A 124 8.77 4.36 -12.31
C HIS A 124 10.25 4.19 -12.65
N LYS A 125 10.95 3.29 -11.96
CA LYS A 125 12.37 3.00 -12.24
C LYS A 125 12.60 2.52 -13.67
N VAL A 126 11.72 1.69 -14.21
CA VAL A 126 11.78 1.24 -15.60
C VAL A 126 11.50 2.41 -16.56
N ARG A 127 10.47 3.22 -16.28
CA ARG A 127 10.15 4.39 -17.11
C ARG A 127 11.27 5.43 -17.14
N THR A 128 11.92 5.68 -16.01
CA THR A 128 12.99 6.70 -15.93
C THR A 128 14.29 6.24 -16.59
N ALA A 129 14.46 4.94 -16.84
CA ALA A 129 15.64 4.40 -17.55
C ALA A 129 15.75 4.89 -19.00
N TYR A 130 14.62 5.24 -19.64
CA TYR A 130 14.58 5.75 -21.01
C TYR A 130 15.00 7.24 -21.13
N ILE A 131 15.15 7.95 -20.01
CA ILE A 131 15.54 9.36 -20.01
C ILE A 131 17.05 9.45 -20.30
N THR A 132 17.40 10.09 -21.41
CA THR A 132 18.79 10.24 -21.88
C THR A 132 19.57 11.26 -21.07
N GLU A 133 18.94 12.36 -20.68
CA GLU A 133 19.58 13.43 -19.90
C GLU A 133 19.83 12.98 -18.44
N GLU A 134 21.10 12.95 -18.04
CA GLU A 134 21.52 12.44 -16.73
C GLU A 134 20.90 13.19 -15.55
N LYS A 135 20.86 14.53 -15.61
CA LYS A 135 20.30 15.37 -14.54
C LYS A 135 18.81 15.10 -14.33
N THR A 136 18.05 15.08 -15.42
CA THR A 136 16.61 14.81 -15.40
C THR A 136 16.32 13.39 -14.95
N ARG A 137 17.11 12.40 -15.39
CA ARG A 137 17.03 11.01 -14.92
C ARG A 137 17.30 10.89 -13.42
N ALA A 138 18.34 11.54 -12.91
CA ALA A 138 18.68 11.53 -11.48
C ALA A 138 17.56 12.15 -10.63
N LEU A 139 16.97 13.25 -11.09
CA LEU A 139 15.81 13.86 -10.44
C LEU A 139 14.60 12.91 -10.45
N ALA A 140 14.31 12.29 -11.59
CA ALA A 140 13.19 11.36 -11.72
C ALA A 140 13.33 10.14 -10.79
N ASN A 141 14.54 9.59 -10.66
CA ASN A 141 14.83 8.50 -9.73
C ASN A 141 14.63 8.92 -8.27
N LYS A 142 15.16 10.10 -7.88
CA LYS A 142 14.97 10.64 -6.52
C LYS A 142 13.49 10.86 -6.19
N LEU A 143 12.70 11.40 -7.11
CA LEU A 143 11.27 11.56 -6.89
C LEU A 143 10.54 10.21 -6.82
N GLY A 144 10.96 9.21 -7.60
CA GLY A 144 10.43 7.85 -7.52
C GLY A 144 10.69 7.19 -6.16
N GLU A 145 11.92 7.33 -5.64
CA GLU A 145 12.29 6.90 -4.28
C GLU A 145 11.48 7.66 -3.22
N ALA A 146 11.31 8.97 -3.39
CA ALA A 146 10.48 9.78 -2.50
C ALA A 146 9.03 9.28 -2.49
N CYS A 147 8.44 8.96 -3.65
CA CYS A 147 7.09 8.39 -3.72
C CYS A 147 6.96 7.10 -2.92
N TYR A 148 7.94 6.20 -3.03
CA TYR A 148 7.95 4.94 -2.28
C TYR A 148 7.94 5.16 -0.76
N TRP A 149 8.85 6.00 -0.26
CA TRP A 149 8.95 6.30 1.18
C TRP A 149 7.75 7.11 1.69
N LEU A 150 7.23 8.05 0.89
CA LEU A 150 6.05 8.81 1.25
C LEU A 150 4.80 7.92 1.31
N ASN A 151 4.62 6.98 0.36
CA ASN A 151 3.56 5.98 0.44
C ASN A 151 3.64 5.17 1.73
N PHE A 152 4.86 4.75 2.11
CA PHE A 152 5.08 4.02 3.36
C PHE A 152 4.72 4.89 4.58
N ILE A 153 5.28 6.08 4.71
CA ILE A 153 5.01 7.00 5.83
C ILE A 153 3.52 7.33 5.92
N GLU A 154 2.88 7.64 4.79
CA GLU A 154 1.45 7.92 4.70
C GLU A 154 0.62 6.75 5.22
N LEU A 155 0.94 5.53 4.81
CA LEU A 155 0.21 4.34 5.21
C LEU A 155 0.37 4.01 6.70
N PHE A 156 1.58 4.18 7.24
CA PHE A 156 1.84 4.01 8.67
C PHE A 156 1.14 5.11 9.49
N ALA A 157 1.13 6.35 9.01
CA ALA A 157 0.40 7.44 9.65
C ALA A 157 -1.12 7.21 9.61
N LEU A 158 -1.67 6.71 8.49
CA LEU A 158 -3.07 6.30 8.37
C LEU A 158 -3.44 5.19 9.37
N THR A 159 -2.55 4.22 9.53
CA THR A 159 -2.70 3.16 10.52
C THR A 159 -2.62 3.74 11.94
N GLY A 160 -1.66 4.61 12.21
CA GLY A 160 -1.50 5.27 13.50
C GLY A 160 -2.74 6.07 13.92
N VAL A 161 -3.29 6.90 13.03
CA VAL A 161 -4.50 7.70 13.32
C VAL A 161 -5.75 6.82 13.51
N THR A 162 -5.75 5.62 12.92
CA THR A 162 -6.83 4.62 13.06
C THR A 162 -6.77 3.88 14.41
N TYR A 163 -5.58 3.53 14.87
CA TYR A 163 -5.41 2.76 16.10
C TYR A 163 -5.34 3.63 17.35
N ILE A 164 -4.76 4.83 17.27
CA ILE A 164 -4.74 5.80 18.37
C ILE A 164 -5.95 6.71 18.20
N SER A 165 -7.04 6.43 18.91
CA SER A 165 -8.27 7.23 18.80
C SER A 165 -8.08 8.61 19.42
N ASN A 166 -8.74 9.62 18.83
CA ASN A 166 -8.85 10.96 19.41
C ASN A 166 -9.45 10.95 20.83
N ARG A 167 -10.30 9.96 21.17
CA ARG A 167 -10.85 9.77 22.52
C ARG A 167 -9.85 9.18 23.52
N GLU A 168 -8.86 8.42 23.04
CA GLU A 168 -7.83 7.79 23.88
C GLU A 168 -6.68 8.76 24.17
N ASN A 169 -6.15 9.39 23.12
CA ASN A 169 -5.09 10.39 23.25
C ASN A 169 -5.19 11.42 22.13
N TYR A 170 -5.90 12.51 22.39
CA TYR A 170 -6.09 13.59 21.42
C TYR A 170 -4.77 14.18 20.91
N PHE A 171 -3.80 14.42 21.81
CA PHE A 171 -2.54 15.07 21.45
C PHE A 171 -1.74 14.25 20.44
N VAL A 172 -1.57 12.94 20.69
CA VAL A 172 -0.84 12.05 19.79
C VAL A 172 -1.61 11.87 18.47
N HIS A 173 -2.93 11.68 18.55
CA HIS A 173 -3.79 11.56 17.37
C HIS A 173 -3.68 12.76 16.44
N GLU A 174 -3.76 13.99 16.99
CA GLU A 174 -3.62 15.25 16.23
C GLU A 174 -2.27 15.32 15.50
N LYS A 175 -1.17 14.94 16.15
CA LYS A 175 0.16 14.95 15.51
C LYS A 175 0.29 13.92 14.40
N ILE A 176 -0.23 12.72 14.59
CA ILE A 176 -0.20 11.67 13.56
C ILE A 176 -1.07 12.09 12.36
N PHE A 177 -2.24 12.70 12.61
CA PHE A 177 -3.10 13.23 11.56
C PHE A 177 -2.38 14.30 10.72
N ILE A 178 -1.63 15.21 11.34
CA ILE A 178 -0.81 16.20 10.63
C ILE A 178 0.27 15.51 9.77
N ILE A 179 0.95 14.50 10.30
CA ILE A 179 1.95 13.72 9.55
C ILE A 179 1.30 13.04 8.33
N PHE A 180 0.15 12.39 8.52
CA PHE A 180 -0.61 11.76 7.43
C PHE A 180 -0.97 12.76 6.33
N MET A 181 -1.49 13.94 6.72
CA MET A 181 -1.88 14.99 5.78
C MET A 181 -0.68 15.54 5.00
N ALA A 182 0.41 15.86 5.69
CA ALA A 182 1.63 16.36 5.05
C ALA A 182 2.23 15.30 4.11
N ALA A 183 2.36 14.05 4.56
CA ALA A 183 2.87 12.95 3.75
C ALA A 183 2.01 12.73 2.51
N SER A 184 0.68 12.73 2.64
CA SER A 184 -0.25 12.58 1.52
C SER A 184 -0.09 13.67 0.45
N LEU A 185 0.02 14.94 0.87
CA LEU A 185 0.16 16.06 -0.05
C LEU A 185 1.49 16.01 -0.81
N VAL A 186 2.58 15.74 -0.09
CA VAL A 186 3.91 15.63 -0.71
C VAL A 186 3.95 14.40 -1.61
N HIS A 187 3.31 13.29 -1.24
CA HIS A 187 3.20 12.09 -2.07
C HIS A 187 2.47 12.38 -3.38
N MET A 188 1.29 13.02 -3.34
CA MET A 188 0.56 13.41 -4.54
C MET A 188 1.39 14.34 -5.43
N LEU A 189 2.09 15.31 -4.84
CA LEU A 189 2.98 16.22 -5.58
C LEU A 189 4.13 15.47 -6.26
N CYS A 190 4.86 14.64 -5.51
CA CYS A 190 5.96 13.84 -6.03
C CYS A 190 5.47 12.94 -7.18
N ARG A 191 4.35 12.23 -7.00
CA ARG A 191 3.74 11.42 -8.06
C ARG A 191 3.41 12.29 -9.27
N ALA A 192 2.70 13.40 -9.09
CA ALA A 192 2.29 14.27 -10.20
C ALA A 192 3.49 14.75 -11.03
N ARG A 193 4.62 15.03 -10.36
CA ARG A 193 5.88 15.45 -10.99
C ARG A 193 6.58 14.32 -11.73
N VAL A 194 6.71 13.13 -11.13
CA VAL A 194 7.29 11.96 -11.84
C VAL A 194 6.43 11.54 -13.03
N GLY A 195 5.11 11.74 -12.94
CA GLY A 195 4.17 11.39 -13.99
C GLY A 195 4.36 12.18 -15.29
N CYS A 196 4.97 13.37 -15.25
CA CYS A 196 5.19 14.24 -16.41
C CYS A 196 6.65 14.61 -16.65
N ILE A 197 7.60 14.09 -15.88
CA ILE A 197 9.02 14.38 -16.09
C ILE A 197 9.48 13.80 -17.43
N ALA A 198 10.30 14.57 -18.16
CA ALA A 198 10.77 14.23 -19.51
C ALA A 198 9.63 13.86 -20.49
N SER A 199 8.53 14.63 -20.46
CA SER A 199 7.35 14.39 -21.32
C SER A 199 7.63 14.47 -22.82
N ASP A 200 8.77 15.06 -23.19
CA ASP A 200 9.34 15.12 -24.53
C ASP A 200 9.95 13.79 -24.99
N ILE A 201 10.38 12.93 -24.06
CA ILE A 201 11.04 11.64 -24.35
C ILE A 201 10.14 10.46 -23.96
N VAL A 202 9.44 10.55 -22.83
CA VAL A 202 8.60 9.49 -22.26
C VAL A 202 7.17 10.01 -22.17
N GLU A 203 6.23 9.24 -22.72
CA GLU A 203 4.82 9.59 -22.65
C GLU A 203 4.39 9.81 -21.17
N PRO A 204 3.74 10.94 -20.85
CA PRO A 204 3.23 11.19 -19.51
C PRO A 204 2.28 10.09 -19.06
N VAL A 205 2.24 9.84 -17.76
CA VAL A 205 1.29 8.87 -17.20
C VAL A 205 -0.13 9.33 -17.53
N ARG A 206 -0.93 8.45 -18.14
CA ARG A 206 -2.28 8.73 -18.67
C ARG A 206 -3.16 9.54 -17.73
N THR A 207 -3.13 9.25 -16.43
CA THR A 207 -3.98 9.86 -15.41
C THR A 207 -3.31 11.06 -14.70
N ASN A 208 -2.20 11.60 -15.22
CA ASN A 208 -1.44 12.65 -14.52
C ASN A 208 -2.23 13.95 -14.32
N LYS A 209 -3.09 14.31 -15.27
CA LYS A 209 -3.99 15.47 -15.13
C LYS A 209 -4.93 15.32 -13.92
N LEU A 210 -5.49 14.13 -13.72
CA LEU A 210 -6.38 13.86 -12.59
C LEU A 210 -5.66 13.94 -11.25
N VAL A 211 -4.41 13.48 -11.17
CA VAL A 211 -3.63 13.60 -9.93
C VAL A 211 -3.27 15.05 -9.61
N TRP A 212 -2.97 15.88 -10.61
CA TRP A 212 -2.84 17.33 -10.39
C TRP A 212 -4.15 17.94 -9.87
N THR A 213 -5.30 17.58 -10.44
CA THR A 213 -6.61 18.03 -9.94
C THR A 213 -6.82 17.62 -8.48
N LEU A 214 -6.57 16.35 -8.13
CA LEU A 214 -6.69 15.87 -6.74
C LEU A 214 -5.72 16.58 -5.79
N PHE A 215 -4.49 16.88 -6.23
CA PHE A 215 -3.52 17.63 -5.45
C PHE A 215 -4.04 19.04 -5.13
N TYR A 216 -4.56 19.78 -6.12
CA TYR A 216 -5.11 21.11 -5.88
C TYR A 216 -6.35 21.10 -5.00
N VAL A 217 -7.24 20.11 -5.18
CA VAL A 217 -8.41 19.91 -4.31
C VAL A 217 -7.96 19.63 -2.87
N ALA A 218 -6.96 18.75 -2.68
CA ALA A 218 -6.42 18.44 -1.36
C ALA A 218 -5.74 19.65 -0.71
N ILE A 219 -5.01 20.48 -1.46
CA ILE A 219 -4.43 21.73 -0.93
C ILE A 219 -5.54 22.68 -0.47
N ALA A 220 -6.56 22.91 -1.29
CA ALA A 220 -7.69 23.77 -0.94
C ALA A 220 -8.42 23.26 0.32
N ALA A 221 -8.67 21.95 0.39
CA ALA A 221 -9.29 21.31 1.54
C ALA A 221 -8.41 21.40 2.80
N THR A 222 -7.08 21.27 2.67
CA THR A 222 -6.13 21.45 3.79
C THR A 222 -6.16 22.87 4.35
N ILE A 223 -6.15 23.88 3.48
CA ILE A 223 -6.23 25.28 3.89
C ILE A 223 -7.56 25.54 4.61
N GLY A 224 -8.68 25.07 4.05
CA GLY A 224 -10.00 25.15 4.68
C GLY A 224 -10.02 24.48 6.05
N LEU A 225 -9.51 23.24 6.15
CA LEU A 225 -9.41 22.48 7.38
C LEU A 225 -8.67 23.27 8.47
N ILE A 226 -7.50 23.84 8.16
CA ILE A 226 -6.72 24.63 9.13
C ILE A 226 -7.50 25.86 9.60
N ILE A 227 -8.09 26.61 8.67
CA ILE A 227 -8.86 27.83 8.99
C ILE A 227 -10.04 27.49 9.91
N PHE A 228 -10.84 26.50 9.54
CA PHE A 228 -12.03 26.11 10.31
C PHE A 228 -11.68 25.47 11.65
N PHE A 229 -10.58 24.71 11.72
CA PHE A 229 -10.06 24.17 12.97
C PHE A 229 -9.66 25.29 13.95
N LEU A 230 -8.88 26.27 13.49
CA LEU A 230 -8.48 27.41 14.31
C LEU A 230 -9.69 28.25 14.74
N ARG A 231 -10.63 28.49 13.82
CA ARG A 231 -11.89 29.21 14.12
C ARG A 231 -12.74 28.48 15.16
N HIS A 232 -12.77 27.15 15.11
CA HIS A 232 -13.46 26.37 16.13
C HIS A 232 -12.74 26.48 17.48
N ARG A 233 -11.43 26.25 17.52
CA ARG A 233 -10.66 26.19 18.76
C ARG A 233 -10.48 27.52 19.48
N LEU A 234 -10.32 28.62 18.72
CA LEU A 234 -10.05 29.95 19.27
C LEU A 234 -11.32 30.79 19.47
N LEU A 235 -12.32 30.63 18.58
CA LEU A 235 -13.49 31.51 18.55
C LEU A 235 -14.79 30.78 18.89
N CYS A 236 -14.78 29.45 19.06
CA CYS A 236 -15.95 28.61 19.33
C CYS A 236 -17.18 28.99 18.47
N ARG A 237 -16.99 29.28 17.19
CA ARG A 237 -18.09 29.65 16.29
C ARG A 237 -18.95 28.40 15.98
N PRO A 238 -20.30 28.52 16.00
CA PRO A 238 -21.19 27.45 15.54
C PRO A 238 -20.85 27.04 14.10
N LEU A 239 -21.04 25.76 13.78
CA LEU A 239 -20.74 25.15 12.48
C LEU A 239 -19.27 25.18 12.03
N ALA A 240 -18.35 25.79 12.78
CA ALA A 240 -16.94 25.80 12.39
C ALA A 240 -16.37 24.37 12.33
N PHE A 241 -16.77 23.50 13.25
CA PHE A 241 -16.32 22.10 13.24
C PHE A 241 -17.00 21.27 12.13
N THR A 242 -18.21 21.65 11.72
CA THR A 242 -18.87 21.06 10.54
C THR A 242 -18.05 21.33 9.27
N TRP A 243 -17.63 22.56 9.04
CA TRP A 243 -16.80 22.91 7.88
C TRP A 243 -15.40 22.29 7.94
N PHE A 244 -14.80 22.20 9.12
CA PHE A 244 -13.59 21.40 9.35
C PHE A 244 -13.79 19.95 8.88
N SER A 245 -14.87 19.32 9.33
CA SER A 245 -15.18 17.92 9.02
C SER A 245 -15.41 17.72 7.52
N ILE A 246 -16.13 18.63 6.85
CA ILE A 246 -16.32 18.58 5.39
C ILE A 246 -14.96 18.61 4.65
N CYS A 247 -14.05 19.50 5.05
CA CYS A 247 -12.70 19.54 4.47
C CYS A 247 -11.91 18.24 4.72
N GLU A 248 -12.06 17.64 5.92
CA GLU A 248 -11.47 16.35 6.25
C GLU A 248 -12.00 15.21 5.36
N TYR A 249 -13.32 15.15 5.10
CA TYR A 249 -13.90 14.18 4.15
C TYR A 249 -13.38 14.39 2.73
N ILE A 250 -13.30 15.63 2.25
CA ILE A 250 -12.73 15.92 0.92
C ILE A 250 -11.28 15.44 0.83
N LEU A 251 -10.47 15.69 1.86
CA LEU A 251 -9.09 15.20 1.92
C LEU A 251 -9.00 13.68 1.89
N ALA A 252 -9.77 13.00 2.75
CA ALA A 252 -9.75 11.54 2.85
C ALA A 252 -10.18 10.88 1.53
N THR A 253 -11.27 11.34 0.94
CA THR A 253 -11.76 10.85 -0.36
C THR A 253 -10.79 11.15 -1.50
N SER A 254 -10.15 12.33 -1.51
CA SER A 254 -9.13 12.67 -2.50
C SER A 254 -7.90 11.76 -2.40
N ASN A 255 -7.47 11.42 -1.18
CA ASN A 255 -6.41 10.42 -0.95
C ASN A 255 -6.83 9.04 -1.47
N MET A 256 -8.02 8.56 -1.13
CA MET A 256 -8.51 7.26 -1.63
C MET A 256 -8.58 7.23 -3.17
N ALA A 257 -9.11 8.30 -3.78
CA ALA A 257 -9.18 8.43 -5.23
C ALA A 257 -7.79 8.45 -5.89
N PHE A 258 -6.83 9.15 -5.29
CA PHE A 258 -5.45 9.18 -5.76
C PHE A 258 -4.83 7.78 -5.83
N HIS A 259 -4.97 6.98 -4.77
CA HIS A 259 -4.46 5.61 -4.76
C HIS A 259 -5.20 4.68 -5.72
N ALA A 260 -6.51 4.86 -5.90
CA ALA A 260 -7.26 4.14 -6.93
C ALA A 260 -6.78 4.48 -8.34
N ILE A 261 -6.42 5.74 -8.60
CA ILE A 261 -5.83 6.17 -9.88
C ILE A 261 -4.45 5.53 -10.08
N VAL A 262 -3.58 5.55 -9.08
CA VAL A 262 -2.25 4.92 -9.14
C VAL A 262 -2.35 3.43 -9.50
N VAL A 263 -3.30 2.71 -8.90
CA VAL A 263 -3.53 1.29 -9.24
C VAL A 263 -4.04 1.11 -10.67
N ARG A 264 -4.83 2.05 -11.20
CA ARG A 264 -5.31 1.99 -12.59
C ARG A 264 -4.20 2.20 -13.62
N ASP A 265 -3.11 2.86 -13.24
CA ASP A 265 -1.96 3.07 -14.11
C ASP A 265 -1.02 1.85 -14.18
N LEU A 266 -1.15 0.90 -13.25
CA LEU A 266 -0.31 -0.29 -13.22
C LEU A 266 -0.60 -1.21 -14.40
N PRO A 267 0.43 -1.88 -14.97
CA PRO A 267 0.24 -2.94 -15.94
C PRO A 267 -0.62 -4.07 -15.36
N LEU A 268 -1.31 -4.81 -16.22
CA LEU A 268 -2.08 -6.00 -15.86
C LEU A 268 -1.12 -7.11 -15.39
N HIS A 269 -0.78 -7.07 -14.10
CA HIS A 269 -0.05 -8.14 -13.43
C HIS A 269 -1.05 -9.18 -12.92
N GLU A 270 -0.72 -10.45 -13.10
CA GLU A 270 -1.50 -11.57 -12.59
C GLU A 270 -0.78 -12.23 -11.42
N LEU A 271 -1.50 -12.47 -10.34
CA LEU A 271 -1.02 -13.34 -9.27
C LEU A 271 -1.44 -14.76 -9.61
N ARG A 272 -0.45 -15.65 -9.78
CA ARG A 272 -0.68 -17.06 -10.12
C ARG A 272 -0.19 -17.96 -8.99
N VAL A 273 -1.09 -18.80 -8.48
CA VAL A 273 -0.75 -19.87 -7.53
C VAL A 273 -0.44 -21.12 -8.34
N VAL A 274 0.78 -21.63 -8.18
CA VAL A 274 1.28 -22.83 -8.86
C VAL A 274 1.56 -23.92 -7.82
N CYS A 275 1.31 -25.18 -8.16
CA CYS A 275 1.64 -26.29 -7.26
C CYS A 275 3.16 -26.45 -7.14
N PRO A 276 3.71 -26.58 -5.91
CA PRO A 276 5.13 -26.80 -5.72
C PRO A 276 5.54 -28.19 -6.21
N THR A 277 6.73 -28.28 -6.81
CA THR A 277 7.39 -29.53 -7.18
C THR A 277 7.68 -30.36 -5.92
N SER A 278 6.96 -31.46 -5.71
CA SER A 278 7.41 -32.49 -4.76
C SER A 278 8.30 -33.48 -5.49
N SER A 279 9.61 -33.26 -5.45
CA SER A 279 10.53 -34.36 -5.69
C SER A 279 10.56 -35.19 -4.41
N LYS A 280 9.83 -36.30 -4.38
CA LYS A 280 10.15 -37.37 -3.44
C LYS A 280 11.45 -38.02 -3.94
N THR A 281 12.59 -37.60 -3.40
CA THR A 281 13.75 -38.50 -3.32
C THR A 281 13.37 -39.60 -2.33
N ASN A 282 13.42 -40.84 -2.82
CA ASN A 282 13.00 -42.07 -2.15
C ASN A 282 13.57 -42.23 -0.74
#